data_AF-A0A2W4K0C4-F1
#
_entry.id   AF-A0A2W4K0C4-F1
#
_cell.length_a   1.000
_cell.length_b   1.000
_cell.length_c   1.000
_cell.angle_alpha   90.00
_cell.angle_beta   90.00
_cell.angle_gamma   90.00
#
_symmetry.space_group_name_H-M   'P 1'
#
loop_
_entity.id
_entity.type
_entity.pdbx_description
1 polymer ?
#
loop_
_entity_poly.entity_id
_entity_poly.type
_entity_poly.pdbx_seq_one_letter_code
_entity_poly.pdbx_strand_id
1 'polypeptide(L)' 'IVHGKGLGSKNREPVLKGRVRAWLARRAEVLAYCEPPEAQGGSGALLVLLKG' A
#
# COMPACT_ATOMS: atom_id res chain seq x y z
N ILE A 1 0.39 -6.40 0.00
CA ILE A 1 -0.08 -5.78 -1.27
C ILE A 1 1.07 -5.05 -1.93
N VAL A 2 1.38 -5.37 -3.19
CA VAL A 2 2.37 -4.64 -3.99
C VAL A 2 1.62 -3.67 -4.91
N HIS A 3 1.86 -2.36 -4.79
CA HIS A 3 1.18 -1.31 -5.58
C HIS A 3 2.14 -0.43 -6.39
N GLY A 4 3.45 -0.62 -6.24
CA GLY A 4 4.49 0.15 -6.93
C GLY A 4 4.72 1.54 -6.36
N LYS A 5 5.91 2.11 -6.62
CA LYS A 5 6.36 3.41 -6.09
C LYS A 5 5.79 4.62 -6.85
N GLY A 6 5.18 4.42 -8.02
CA GLY A 6 4.59 5.49 -8.85
C GLY A 6 5.55 6.18 -9.82
N LEU A 7 6.81 5.74 -9.92
CA LEU A 7 7.82 6.39 -10.77
C LEU A 7 7.48 6.41 -12.27
N GLY A 8 6.64 5.48 -12.73
CA GLY A 8 6.18 5.39 -14.13
C GLY A 8 4.84 6.07 -14.42
N SER A 9 4.21 6.71 -13.44
CA SER A 9 2.95 7.43 -13.67
C SER A 9 3.22 8.84 -14.22
N LYS A 10 2.16 9.52 -14.69
CA LYS A 10 2.24 10.94 -15.04
C LYS A 10 2.81 11.74 -13.87
N ASN A 11 3.80 12.59 -14.13
CA ASN A 11 4.52 13.37 -13.13
C ASN A 11 5.21 12.56 -12.01
N ARG A 12 5.37 11.24 -12.17
CA ARG A 12 5.94 10.33 -11.14
C ARG A 12 5.13 10.28 -9.84
N GLU A 13 3.83 10.58 -9.91
CA GLU A 13 2.94 10.57 -8.76
C GLU A 13 2.64 9.13 -8.27
N PRO A 14 2.67 8.87 -6.95
CA PRO A 14 2.32 7.57 -6.38
C PRO A 14 0.80 7.37 -6.30
N VAL A 15 0.13 7.39 -7.46
CA VAL A 15 -1.35 7.37 -7.59
C VAL A 15 -2.00 6.24 -6.77
N LEU A 16 -1.41 5.04 -6.81
CA LEU A 16 -1.96 3.89 -6.09
C LEU A 16 -1.69 3.90 -4.59
N LYS A 17 -0.63 4.58 -4.09
CA LYS A 17 -0.29 4.62 -2.66
C LYS A 17 -1.43 5.17 -1.82
N GLY A 18 -2.02 6.30 -2.24
CA GLY A 18 -3.16 6.90 -1.55
C GLY A 18 -4.43 6.07 -1.70
N ARG A 19 -4.72 5.59 -2.93
CA ARG A 19 -5.94 4.82 -3.23
C ARG A 19 -6.02 3.51 -2.46
N VAL A 20 -4.92 2.75 -2.40
CA VAL A 20 -4.87 1.47 -1.68
C VAL A 20 -5.06 1.68 -0.18
N ARG A 21 -4.42 2.69 0.43
CA ARG A 21 -4.59 3.00 1.86
C ARG A 21 -6.04 3.37 2.19
N ALA A 22 -6.65 4.23 1.37
CA ALA A 22 -8.05 4.61 1.53
C ALA A 22 -9.01 3.42 1.33
N TRP A 23 -8.70 2.50 0.41
CA TRP A 23 -9.47 1.28 0.21
C TRP A 23 -9.38 0.36 1.43
N LEU A 24 -8.16 0.08 1.94
CA LEU A 24 -7.92 -0.76 3.11
C LEU A 24 -8.59 -0.22 4.38
N ALA A 25 -8.58 1.10 4.59
CA ALA A 25 -9.21 1.73 5.76
C ALA A 25 -10.73 1.47 5.85
N ARG A 26 -11.37 1.06 4.75
CA ARG A 26 -12.82 0.77 4.68
C ARG A 26 -13.13 -0.73 4.69
N ARG A 27 -12.13 -1.61 4.80
CA ARG A 27 -12.29 -3.07 4.78
C ARG A 27 -12.46 -3.58 6.21
N ALA A 28 -13.63 -4.13 6.51
CA ALA A 28 -13.95 -4.62 7.85
C ALA A 28 -13.07 -5.80 8.28
N GLU A 29 -12.50 -6.55 7.33
CA GLU A 29 -11.57 -7.65 7.57
C GLU A 29 -10.12 -7.19 7.80
N VAL A 30 -9.79 -5.92 7.55
CA VAL A 30 -8.44 -5.39 7.75
C VAL A 30 -8.31 -4.83 9.17
N LEU A 31 -7.35 -5.35 9.93
CA LEU A 31 -7.05 -4.90 11.28
C LEU A 31 -6.00 -3.77 11.30
N ALA A 32 -4.97 -3.90 10.46
CA ALA A 32 -3.90 -2.91 10.35
C ALA A 32 -3.17 -3.03 9.01
N TYR A 33 -2.42 -2.00 8.63
CA TYR A 33 -1.47 -2.06 7.53
C TYR A 33 -0.30 -1.09 7.75
N CYS A 34 0.88 -1.44 7.26
CA CYS A 34 2.08 -0.62 7.35
C CYS A 34 2.95 -0.77 6.10
N GLU A 35 3.89 0.17 5.92
CA GLU A 35 4.91 0.05 4.89
C GLU A 35 5.95 -1.00 5.34
N PRO A 36 6.31 -1.99 4.49
CA PRO A 36 7.35 -2.95 4.81
C PRO A 36 8.75 -2.29 4.77
N PRO A 37 9.79 -2.96 5.30
CA PRO A 37 11.18 -2.57 5.07
C PRO A 37 11.51 -2.45 3.58
N GLU A 38 12.52 -1.63 3.21
CA GLU A 38 12.93 -1.44 1.81
C GLU A 38 13.28 -2.76 1.11
N ALA A 39 13.96 -3.69 1.81
CA ALA A 39 14.29 -5.02 1.29
C ALA A 39 13.05 -5.88 0.94
N GLN A 40 11.86 -5.49 1.42
CA GLN A 40 10.58 -6.16 1.18
C GLN A 40 9.61 -5.29 0.35
N GLY A 41 10.14 -4.27 -0.34
CA GLY A 41 9.38 -3.44 -1.29
C GLY A 41 9.17 -1.99 -0.87
N GLY A 42 9.45 -1.63 0.39
CA GLY A 42 9.37 -0.26 0.91
C GLY A 42 8.08 0.46 0.52
N SER A 43 8.22 1.73 0.12
CA SER A 43 7.11 2.60 -0.30
C SER A 43 6.26 2.11 -1.49
N GLY A 44 6.64 1.02 -2.14
CA GLY A 44 5.88 0.38 -3.21
C GLY A 44 4.95 -0.74 -2.75
N ALA A 45 4.90 -1.04 -1.45
CA ALA A 45 4.13 -2.14 -0.90
C ALA A 45 3.53 -1.82 0.48
N LEU A 46 2.60 -2.66 0.91
CA LEU A 46 2.00 -2.67 2.24
C LEU A 46 1.94 -4.09 2.80
N LEU A 47 2.33 -4.27 4.06
CA LEU A 47 1.92 -5.41 4.86
C LEU A 47 0.51 -5.15 5.39
N VAL A 48 -0.34 -6.17 5.41
CA VAL A 48 -1.73 -6.07 5.84
C VAL A 48 -2.01 -7.18 6.85
N LEU A 49 -2.49 -6.80 8.03
CA LEU A 49 -2.99 -7.73 9.03
C LEU A 49 -4.49 -7.91 8.83
N LEU A 50 -4.91 -9.15 8.60
CA LEU A 50 -6.31 -9.51 8.42
C LEU A 50 -6.88 -10.11 9.70
N LYS A 51 -8.21 -10.04 9.85
CA LYS A 51 -8.96 -10.85 10.81
C LYS A 51 -8.78 -12.33 10.48
N GLY A 52 -8.58 -13.14 11.51
CA GLY A 52 -8.65 -14.60 11.44
C GLY A 52 -10.07 -15.11 11.53
#